data_AF-A0A0V0QWP1-F1
#
_entry.id   AF-A0A0V0QWP1-F1
#
_cell.length_a   1.000
_cell.length_b   1.000
_cell.length_c   1.000
_cell.angle_alpha   90.00
_cell.angle_beta   90.00
_cell.angle_gamma   90.00
#
_symmetry.space_group_name_H-M   'P 1'
#
loop_
_entity.id
_entity.type
_entity.pdbx_description
1 polymer ?
#
loop_
_entity_poly.entity_id
_entity_poly.type
_entity_poly.pdbx_seq_one_letter_code
_entity_poly.pdbx_strand_id
1 'polypeptide(L)'
;MFGAFKKDSSKQHEAQQNSQNQANQNPFIYEDLEKYYDESKIQCLNYDPNFPAESCLKDQGKNLFTRSDADEQLIINIGFKNQVRLHHIKIIPAQKNEEFSAPKTLKIFINKQNMLFFEDNQEGKEKTGLAVLRLYGQSVIQTNFNVGQQQGEGLPIGLRQ
;
A
#
# COMPACT_ATOMS: atom_id res chain seq x y z
N MET A 1 39.43 54.55 -42.96
CA MET A 1 38.89 53.34 -43.61
C MET A 1 38.92 52.22 -42.57
N PHE A 2 37.85 52.06 -41.79
CA PHE A 2 37.63 50.90 -40.91
C PHE A 2 36.13 50.59 -40.98
N GLY A 3 35.79 49.48 -41.63
CA GLY A 3 34.43 49.05 -41.91
C GLY A 3 33.78 48.39 -40.69
N ALA A 4 32.48 48.65 -40.54
CA ALA A 4 31.61 48.12 -39.51
C ALA A 4 31.33 46.62 -39.69
N PHE A 5 31.43 45.85 -38.61
CA PHE A 5 30.81 44.53 -38.49
C PHE A 5 29.50 44.66 -37.69
N LYS A 6 28.38 44.55 -38.40
CA LYS A 6 27.06 44.32 -37.80
C LYS A 6 26.92 42.83 -37.49
N LYS A 7 26.47 42.52 -36.27
CA LYS A 7 26.05 41.18 -35.86
C LYS A 7 24.53 41.14 -35.91
N ASP A 8 23.98 40.78 -37.07
CA ASP A 8 22.60 40.37 -37.23
C ASP A 8 22.51 38.85 -37.07
N SER A 9 21.78 38.39 -36.06
CA SER A 9 21.31 37.02 -35.95
C SER A 9 20.00 37.05 -35.17
N SER A 10 18.96 37.45 -35.88
CA SER A 10 17.57 37.16 -35.56
C SER A 10 17.31 35.67 -35.82
N LYS A 11 16.68 35.00 -34.85
CA LYS A 11 15.51 34.11 -35.01
C LYS A 11 15.43 33.09 -33.87
N GLN A 12 14.19 32.91 -33.41
CA GLN A 12 13.67 31.83 -32.55
C GLN A 12 13.87 32.03 -31.05
N HIS A 13 12.82 32.48 -30.35
CA HIS A 13 12.36 31.96 -29.05
C HIS A 13 11.04 32.67 -28.66
N GLU A 14 10.04 32.62 -29.54
CA GLU A 14 8.63 32.79 -29.20
C GLU A 14 7.87 31.64 -29.89
N ALA A 15 7.00 30.96 -29.14
CA ALA A 15 6.22 29.76 -29.47
C ALA A 15 6.88 28.38 -29.28
N GLN A 16 6.94 27.92 -28.02
CA GLN A 16 6.73 26.50 -27.64
C GLN A 16 5.88 26.50 -26.36
N GLN A 17 4.56 26.71 -26.49
CA GLN A 17 3.58 25.64 -26.50
C GLN A 17 3.72 24.66 -25.32
N ASN A 18 3.03 25.05 -24.25
CA ASN A 18 2.28 24.23 -23.30
C ASN A 18 2.29 22.73 -23.61
N SER A 19 3.33 22.03 -23.18
CA SER A 19 3.33 20.56 -23.11
C SER A 19 2.91 20.14 -21.70
N GLN A 20 1.65 20.40 -21.35
CA GLN A 20 0.95 19.55 -20.40
C GLN A 20 0.62 18.22 -21.09
N ASN A 21 1.65 17.45 -21.44
CA ASN A 21 1.49 16.02 -21.60
C ASN A 21 1.63 15.45 -20.20
N GLN A 22 0.49 15.39 -19.51
CA GLN A 22 0.31 14.46 -18.39
C GLN A 22 0.82 13.12 -18.89
N ALA A 23 1.97 12.70 -18.36
CA ALA A 23 2.44 11.35 -18.58
C ALA A 23 1.30 10.45 -18.15
N ASN A 24 0.74 9.73 -19.14
CA ASN A 24 -0.02 8.51 -18.94
C ASN A 24 0.92 7.55 -18.20
N GLN A 25 1.05 7.76 -16.89
CA GLN A 25 1.56 6.76 -15.99
C GLN A 25 0.48 5.71 -16.05
N ASN A 26 0.76 4.56 -16.68
CA ASN A 26 0.02 3.35 -16.35
C ASN A 26 -0.05 3.33 -14.83
N PRO A 27 -1.22 3.55 -14.20
CA PRO A 27 -1.27 3.49 -12.75
C PRO A 27 -0.78 2.09 -12.44
N PHE A 28 0.24 1.98 -11.58
CA PHE A 28 0.67 0.68 -11.10
C PHE A 28 -0.60 -0.09 -10.75
N ILE A 29 -0.84 -1.19 -11.46
CA ILE A 29 -2.12 -1.90 -11.42
C ILE A 29 -2.44 -2.28 -9.95
N TYR A 30 -1.40 -2.40 -9.14
CA TYR A 30 -1.45 -2.65 -7.71
C TYR A 30 -0.65 -1.59 -6.96
N GLU A 31 -1.25 -1.02 -5.93
CA GLU A 31 -0.67 -0.01 -5.05
C GLU A 31 -0.33 -0.58 -3.67
N ASP A 32 0.52 0.13 -2.92
CA ASP A 32 0.80 -0.21 -1.53
C ASP A 32 -0.46 0.00 -0.67
N LEU A 33 -0.84 -1.04 0.07
CA LEU A 33 -2.04 -1.06 0.88
C LEU A 33 -1.85 -0.47 2.27
N GLU A 34 -0.66 0.01 2.64
CA GLU A 34 -0.35 0.61 3.95
C GLU A 34 -1.36 1.69 4.35
N LYS A 35 -1.77 2.55 3.41
CA LYS A 35 -2.78 3.60 3.63
C LYS A 35 -4.18 3.10 3.99
N TYR A 36 -4.49 1.84 3.68
CA TYR A 36 -5.77 1.20 3.99
C TYR A 36 -5.74 0.42 5.30
N TYR A 37 -4.58 0.30 5.97
CA TYR A 37 -4.51 -0.39 7.25
C TYR A 37 -5.35 0.35 8.31
N ASP A 38 -6.00 -0.44 9.15
CA ASP A 38 -6.70 0.00 10.35
C ASP A 38 -5.79 -0.27 11.55
N GLU A 39 -5.12 0.78 12.03
CA GLU A 39 -4.14 0.68 13.13
C GLU A 39 -4.76 0.06 14.41
N SER A 40 -6.06 0.25 14.64
CA SER A 40 -6.75 -0.34 15.79
C SER A 40 -6.88 -1.87 15.71
N LYS A 41 -6.70 -2.43 14.51
CA LYS A 41 -6.81 -3.87 14.20
C LYS A 41 -5.47 -4.48 13.79
N ILE A 42 -4.37 -3.72 13.90
CA ILE A 42 -3.03 -4.28 13.76
C ILE A 42 -2.65 -4.93 15.08
N GLN A 43 -2.21 -6.17 15.03
CA GLN A 43 -1.69 -6.88 16.20
C GLN A 43 -0.48 -7.71 15.78
N CYS A 44 0.54 -7.71 16.60
CA CYS A 44 1.69 -8.60 16.48
C CYS A 44 1.80 -9.40 17.77
N LEU A 45 1.90 -10.72 17.67
CA LEU A 45 2.13 -11.61 18.82
C LEU A 45 3.52 -12.24 18.72
N ASN A 46 4.04 -12.67 19.87
CA ASN A 46 5.36 -13.30 20.03
C ASN A 46 6.51 -12.42 19.52
N TYR A 47 6.33 -11.10 19.57
CA TYR A 47 7.37 -10.14 19.22
C TYR A 47 8.21 -9.80 20.46
N ASP A 48 9.49 -9.53 20.24
CA ASP A 48 10.41 -9.04 21.26
C ASP A 48 10.10 -7.59 21.59
N PRO A 49 9.75 -7.24 22.85
CA PRO A 49 9.42 -5.87 23.23
C PRO A 49 10.55 -4.85 22.99
N ASN A 50 11.79 -5.31 22.83
CA ASN A 50 12.93 -4.45 22.47
C ASN A 50 12.90 -4.01 21.00
N PHE A 51 12.06 -4.64 20.17
CA PHE A 51 11.91 -4.40 18.73
C PHE A 51 10.44 -4.06 18.43
N PRO A 52 10.13 -2.87 17.89
CA PRO A 52 8.72 -2.48 17.75
C PRO A 52 7.92 -3.43 16.85
N ALA A 53 6.75 -3.82 17.34
CA ALA A 53 5.82 -4.76 16.69
C ALA A 53 5.45 -4.38 15.25
N GLU A 54 5.29 -3.08 14.98
CA GLU A 54 4.82 -2.55 13.70
C GLU A 54 5.96 -2.06 12.79
N SER A 55 7.22 -2.20 13.21
CA SER A 55 8.36 -1.74 12.41
C SER A 55 8.42 -2.40 11.04
N CYS A 56 8.02 -3.66 10.93
CA CYS A 56 7.96 -4.33 9.63
C CYS A 56 6.83 -3.82 8.72
N LEU A 57 5.78 -3.17 9.26
CA LEU A 57 4.59 -2.75 8.52
C LEU A 57 4.64 -1.32 7.99
N LYS A 58 5.46 -0.46 8.59
CA LYS A 58 5.56 0.97 8.26
C LYS A 58 6.94 1.32 7.72
N ASP A 59 7.05 2.32 6.86
CA ASP A 59 8.35 2.76 6.33
C ASP A 59 8.93 3.82 7.27
N GLN A 60 9.59 3.37 8.34
CA GLN A 60 10.09 4.25 9.40
C GLN A 60 11.61 4.46 9.39
N GLY A 61 12.30 4.04 8.33
CA GLY A 61 13.72 4.30 8.14
C GLY A 61 14.63 3.06 8.24
N LYS A 62 15.94 3.30 8.12
CA LYS A 62 16.95 2.24 8.06
C LYS A 62 17.15 1.61 9.45
N ASN A 63 17.25 0.28 9.50
CA ASN A 63 17.50 -0.55 10.69
C ASN A 63 16.32 -0.79 11.64
N LEU A 64 15.08 -0.46 11.26
CA LEU A 64 13.91 -0.90 12.00
C LEU A 64 13.47 -2.27 11.51
N PHE A 65 13.24 -3.19 12.44
CA PHE A 65 12.74 -4.53 12.16
C PHE A 65 11.96 -5.05 13.36
N THR A 66 11.07 -6.00 13.08
CA THR A 66 10.31 -6.75 14.09
C THR A 66 10.99 -8.11 14.28
N ARG A 67 11.19 -8.52 15.54
CA ARG A 67 11.87 -9.77 15.90
C ARG A 67 10.97 -10.61 16.79
N SER A 68 11.04 -11.94 16.70
CA SER A 68 10.41 -12.81 17.71
C SER A 68 11.21 -12.88 19.00
N ASP A 69 10.54 -13.09 20.13
CA ASP A 69 11.18 -13.06 21.45
C ASP A 69 11.78 -14.40 21.87
N ALA A 70 10.93 -15.40 22.13
CA ALA A 70 11.26 -16.71 22.67
C ALA A 70 10.80 -17.82 21.73
N ASP A 71 9.71 -17.58 20.99
CA ASP A 71 9.18 -18.52 20.00
C ASP A 71 9.68 -18.19 18.59
N GLU A 72 9.69 -19.20 17.72
CA GLU A 72 10.15 -19.00 16.33
C GLU A 72 9.12 -18.27 15.45
N GLN A 73 7.87 -18.18 15.94
CA GLN A 73 6.72 -17.76 15.15
C GLN A 73 6.32 -16.32 15.46
N LEU A 74 6.43 -15.43 14.47
CA LEU A 74 5.77 -14.12 14.50
C LEU A 74 4.35 -14.23 13.93
N ILE A 75 3.35 -13.80 14.70
CA ILE A 75 1.96 -13.75 14.23
C ILE A 75 1.60 -12.28 14.00
N ILE A 76 1.36 -11.92 12.75
CA ILE A 76 1.03 -10.56 12.35
C ILE A 76 -0.38 -10.53 11.79
N ASN A 77 -1.29 -9.83 12.49
CA ASN A 77 -2.64 -9.55 12.05
C ASN A 77 -2.72 -8.12 11.50
N ILE A 78 -3.27 -7.96 10.30
CA ILE A 78 -3.39 -6.68 9.60
C ILE A 78 -4.85 -6.49 9.21
N GLY A 79 -5.53 -5.61 9.94
CA GLY A 79 -6.88 -5.17 9.58
C GLY A 79 -6.85 -4.06 8.53
N PHE A 80 -7.87 -4.03 7.67
CA PHE A 80 -8.08 -2.95 6.69
C PHE A 80 -9.33 -2.14 7.04
N LYS A 81 -9.26 -0.82 6.79
CA LYS A 81 -10.40 0.11 6.93
C LYS A 81 -11.48 -0.16 5.88
N ASN A 82 -11.05 -0.46 4.66
CA ASN A 82 -11.91 -0.78 3.52
C ASN A 82 -11.58 -2.19 3.01
N GLN A 83 -12.52 -2.79 2.27
CA GLN A 83 -12.24 -4.04 1.58
C GLN A 83 -11.18 -3.81 0.50
N VAL A 84 -10.18 -4.70 0.44
CA VAL A 84 -9.09 -4.66 -0.54
C VAL A 84 -9.01 -5.99 -1.30
N ARG A 85 -8.43 -5.95 -2.50
CA ARG A 85 -8.02 -7.14 -3.26
C ARG A 85 -6.51 -7.24 -3.19
N LEU A 86 -6.01 -8.23 -2.47
CA LEU A 86 -4.57 -8.48 -2.38
C LEU A 86 -4.08 -9.15 -3.67
N HIS A 87 -2.99 -8.63 -4.24
CA HIS A 87 -2.32 -9.24 -5.39
C HIS A 87 -1.04 -9.96 -4.99
N HIS A 88 -0.18 -9.30 -4.21
CA HIS A 88 1.10 -9.87 -3.80
C HIS A 88 1.57 -9.32 -2.47
N ILE A 89 2.48 -10.06 -1.84
CA ILE A 89 3.12 -9.72 -0.58
C ILE A 89 4.61 -9.60 -0.82
N LYS A 90 5.22 -8.53 -0.33
CA LYS A 90 6.66 -8.33 -0.31
C LYS A 90 7.16 -8.53 1.11
N ILE A 91 8.12 -9.44 1.26
CA ILE A 91 8.75 -9.79 2.52
C ILE A 91 10.25 -9.54 2.38
N ILE A 92 10.81 -8.69 3.23
CA ILE A 92 12.26 -8.50 3.35
C ILE A 92 12.65 -8.94 4.76
N PRO A 93 13.45 -10.00 4.91
CA PRO A 93 13.95 -10.39 6.23
C PRO A 93 14.89 -9.32 6.78
N ALA A 94 14.99 -9.25 8.10
CA ALA A 94 16.06 -8.48 8.72
C ALA A 94 17.43 -9.07 8.33
N GLN A 95 18.49 -8.25 8.37
CA GLN A 95 19.84 -8.74 8.09
C GLN A 95 20.17 -9.89 9.04
N LYS A 96 20.40 -11.07 8.47
CA LYS A 96 20.70 -12.28 9.24
C LYS A 96 21.91 -12.03 10.14
N ASN A 97 21.75 -12.34 11.42
CA ASN A 97 22.85 -12.39 12.39
C ASN A 97 22.80 -13.73 13.14
N GLU A 98 23.62 -13.88 14.19
CA GLU A 98 23.63 -15.10 15.01
C GLU A 98 22.38 -15.23 15.90
N GLU A 99 21.63 -14.15 16.12
CA GLU A 99 20.50 -14.09 17.05
C GLU A 99 19.16 -14.37 16.39
N PHE A 100 19.01 -14.13 15.09
CA PHE A 100 17.76 -14.36 14.36
C PHE A 100 17.97 -14.67 12.87
N SER A 101 16.99 -15.35 12.29
CA SER A 101 16.99 -15.80 10.90
C SER A 101 15.78 -15.28 10.11
N ALA A 102 15.81 -15.47 8.80
CA ALA A 102 14.67 -15.16 7.94
C ALA A 102 13.54 -16.19 8.17
N PRO A 103 12.26 -15.80 8.03
CA PRO A 103 11.15 -16.75 8.20
C PRO A 103 11.29 -17.94 7.23
N LYS A 104 11.31 -19.17 7.75
CA LYS A 104 11.40 -20.40 6.94
C LYS A 104 10.07 -20.77 6.28
N THR A 105 8.95 -20.46 6.94
CA THR A 105 7.61 -20.83 6.49
C THR A 105 6.67 -19.65 6.68
N LEU A 106 5.85 -19.40 5.66
CA LEU A 106 4.81 -18.37 5.70
C LEU A 106 3.44 -19.03 5.57
N LYS A 107 2.57 -18.82 6.56
CA LYS A 107 1.17 -19.24 6.52
C LYS A 107 0.30 -17.98 6.43
N ILE A 108 -0.53 -17.91 5.39
CA ILE A 108 -1.39 -16.74 5.13
C ILE A 108 -2.85 -17.14 5.37
N PHE A 109 -3.54 -16.35 6.16
CA PHE A 109 -4.96 -16.49 6.43
C PHE A 109 -5.66 -15.18 6.09
N ILE A 110 -6.80 -15.28 5.40
CA ILE A 110 -7.60 -14.12 4.99
C ILE A 110 -9.01 -14.24 5.56
N ASN A 111 -9.66 -13.10 5.75
CA ASN A 111 -11.05 -13.01 6.23
C ASN A 111 -11.27 -13.72 7.59
N LYS A 112 -10.30 -13.64 8.49
CA LYS A 112 -10.40 -14.11 9.88
C LYS A 112 -10.45 -12.90 10.81
N GLN A 113 -11.44 -12.87 11.71
CA GLN A 113 -11.61 -11.75 12.65
C GLN A 113 -10.65 -11.85 13.84
N ASN A 114 -10.39 -13.07 14.32
CA ASN A 114 -9.49 -13.34 15.45
C ASN A 114 -8.53 -14.46 15.10
N MET A 115 -7.24 -14.15 15.18
CA MET A 115 -6.11 -15.03 14.87
C MET A 115 -5.44 -15.56 16.15
N LEU A 116 -6.10 -15.42 17.31
CA LEU A 116 -5.55 -15.69 18.65
C LEU A 116 -5.31 -17.19 18.95
N PHE A 117 -5.74 -18.09 18.08
CA PHE A 117 -5.63 -19.54 18.28
C PHE A 117 -4.92 -20.17 17.10
N PHE A 118 -3.59 -20.10 17.11
CA PHE A 118 -2.75 -20.99 16.32
C PHE A 118 -2.29 -22.13 17.22
N GLU A 119 -2.60 -23.37 16.82
CA GLU A 119 -2.11 -24.55 17.52
C GLU A 119 -0.58 -24.58 17.45
N ASP A 120 0.00 -24.56 18.65
CA ASP A 120 1.43 -24.55 18.93
C ASP A 120 2.17 -25.59 18.10
N ASN A 121 2.98 -25.11 17.17
CA ASN A 121 4.17 -25.84 16.73
C ASN A 121 5.39 -25.09 17.29
N GLN A 122 5.47 -25.02 18.62
CA GLN A 122 6.55 -24.39 19.39
C GLN A 122 7.81 -25.28 19.46
N GLU A 123 8.12 -26.04 18.40
CA GLU A 123 9.36 -26.82 18.38
C GLU A 123 10.49 -25.98 17.81
N GLY A 124 11.13 -25.19 18.67
CA GLY A 124 12.44 -24.62 18.38
C GLY A 124 12.76 -23.34 19.14
N LYS A 125 14.06 -22.99 19.18
CA LYS A 125 14.61 -21.84 19.92
C LYS A 125 15.11 -20.73 18.98
N GLU A 126 14.91 -20.88 17.68
CA GLU A 126 15.38 -19.91 16.70
C GLU A 126 14.47 -18.69 16.69
N LYS A 127 15.04 -17.49 16.59
CA LYS A 127 14.24 -16.27 16.43
C LYS A 127 14.10 -15.91 14.97
N THR A 128 12.97 -15.33 14.60
CA THR A 128 12.72 -14.82 13.24
C THR A 128 12.76 -13.30 13.24
N GLY A 129 13.45 -12.70 12.27
CA GLY A 129 13.55 -11.25 12.08
C GLY A 129 12.98 -10.78 10.75
N LEU A 130 12.10 -9.78 10.78
CA LEU A 130 11.42 -9.23 9.61
C LEU A 130 11.61 -7.71 9.52
N ALA A 131 12.24 -7.25 8.44
CA ALA A 131 12.45 -5.82 8.20
C ALA A 131 11.27 -5.18 7.46
N VAL A 132 10.70 -5.84 6.46
CA VAL A 132 9.59 -5.30 5.67
C VAL A 132 8.55 -6.36 5.39
N LEU A 133 7.29 -6.03 5.66
CA LEU A 133 6.09 -6.71 5.20
C LEU A 133 5.20 -5.69 4.51
N ARG A 134 5.04 -5.82 3.19
CA ARG A 134 4.16 -4.96 2.40
C ARG A 134 3.14 -5.77 1.62
N LEU A 135 1.92 -5.25 1.60
CA LEU A 135 0.77 -5.82 0.93
C LEU A 135 0.44 -4.91 -0.25
N TYR A 136 0.40 -5.46 -1.45
CA TYR A 136 0.09 -4.70 -2.67
C TYR A 136 -1.20 -5.20 -3.29
N GLY A 137 -2.05 -4.28 -3.73
CA GLY A 137 -3.37 -4.63 -4.23
C GLY A 137 -4.19 -3.43 -4.69
N GLN A 138 -5.51 -3.54 -4.57
CA GLN A 138 -6.47 -2.48 -4.93
C GLN A 138 -7.55 -2.31 -3.86
N SER A 139 -7.94 -1.07 -3.57
CA SER A 139 -9.14 -0.81 -2.76
C SER A 139 -10.40 -1.13 -3.55
N VAL A 140 -11.38 -1.76 -2.89
CA VAL A 140 -12.72 -1.96 -3.46
C VAL A 140 -13.56 -0.74 -3.13
N ILE A 141 -13.87 0.07 -4.14
CA ILE A 141 -14.83 1.19 -3.99
C ILE A 141 -16.23 0.60 -4.09
N GLN A 142 -17.03 0.75 -3.03
CA GLN A 142 -18.46 0.47 -3.09
C GLN A 142 -19.18 1.68 -3.67
N THR A 143 -19.61 1.60 -4.93
CA THR A 143 -20.43 2.64 -5.54
C THR A 143 -21.89 2.37 -5.25
N ASN A 144 -22.47 3.07 -4.27
CA ASN A 144 -23.92 3.14 -4.12
C ASN A 144 -24.47 4.00 -5.26
N PHE A 145 -24.96 3.36 -6.32
CA PHE A 145 -25.72 4.04 -7.36
C PHE A 145 -27.13 4.33 -6.84
N ASN A 146 -27.32 5.48 -6.20
CA ASN A 146 -28.65 6.04 -6.05
C ASN A 146 -29.11 6.51 -7.43
N VAL A 147 -29.79 5.61 -8.17
CA VAL A 147 -30.54 5.98 -9.36
C VAL A 147 -31.60 6.97 -8.90
N GLY A 148 -31.39 8.26 -9.20
CA GLY A 148 -32.39 9.28 -8.94
C GLY A 148 -33.67 8.90 -9.66
N GLN A 149 -34.71 8.58 -8.90
CA GLN A 149 -36.06 8.49 -9.43
C GLN A 149 -36.43 9.90 -9.91
N GLN A 150 -36.24 10.16 -11.20
CA GLN A 150 -36.87 11.28 -11.86
C GLN A 150 -38.37 11.01 -11.81
N GLN A 151 -39.07 11.71 -10.91
CA GLN A 151 -40.53 11.79 -10.96
C GLN A 151 -40.87 12.43 -12.30
N GLY A 152 -41.40 11.63 -13.21
CA GLY A 152 -41.99 12.12 -14.45
C GLY A 152 -43.20 12.96 -14.10
N GLU A 153 -43.04 14.28 -14.04
CA GLU A 153 -44.18 15.20 -14.11
C GLU A 153 -44.82 15.02 -15.48
N GLY A 154 -46.03 14.45 -15.49
CA GLY A 154 -46.82 14.27 -16.69
C GLY A 154 -47.12 15.63 -17.33
N LEU A 155 -46.79 15.76 -18.61
CA LEU A 155 -47.22 16.89 -19.44
C LEU A 155 -48.76 16.98 -19.41
N PRO A 156 -49.36 18.14 -19.08
CA PRO A 156 -50.80 18.29 -19.20
C PRO A 156 -51.19 18.28 -20.68
N ILE A 157 -51.94 17.26 -21.08
CA ILE A 157 -52.60 17.17 -22.38
C ILE A 157 -53.81 18.13 -22.34
N GLY A 158 -53.57 19.40 -22.64
CA GLY A 158 -54.63 20.39 -22.88
C GLY A 158 -55.16 20.24 -24.30
N LEU A 159 -56.33 19.62 -24.43
CA LEU A 159 -57.09 19.49 -25.67
C LEU A 159 -57.40 20.86 -26.28
N ARG A 160 -57.13 20.99 -27.58
CA ARG A 160 -57.76 21.99 -28.45
C ARG A 160 -59.27 21.75 -28.48
N GLN A 161 -60.04 22.77 -28.15
CA GLN A 161 -61.17 23.29 -28.94
C GLN A 161 -61.60 24.64 -28.37
#